data_AF-A0A9E6F100-F1
#
_entry.id   AF-A0A9E6F100-F1
#
_cell.length_a   1.000
_cell.length_b   1.000
_cell.length_c   1.000
_cell.angle_alpha   90.00
_cell.angle_beta   90.00
_cell.angle_gamma   90.00
#
_symmetry.space_group_name_H-M   'P 1'
#
loop_
_entity.id
_entity.type
_entity.pdbx_description
1 polymer ?
#
loop_
_entity_poly.entity_id
_entity_poly.type
_entity_poly.pdbx_seq_one_letter_code
_entity_poly.pdbx_strand_id
1 'polypeptide(L)'
;MQGFIDRSQETSGPYPLDKMVGSRRGFRPEIDFSKEGRIPPCAVDVEQEVLGCILLQGDAIERVIQVLGEDADMVFYDIRHRTIFKAMLRLYMRREAVDLVTLSDELKRNEELERVGGNYHIAELSNKVATAANVEYYAIIIKEKYLYRRLISVATQVSKLSYDQSVDVFDLVEQASQEVFKISQAGIKKKASDIIGL
;
A
#
# COMPACT_ATOMS: atom_id res chain seq x y z
N MET A 1 -40.52 28.13 41.54
CA MET A 1 -40.49 27.63 40.14
C MET A 1 -39.15 28.00 39.56
N GLN A 2 -38.40 26.99 39.13
CA GLN A 2 -37.03 27.08 38.62
C GLN A 2 -36.97 27.96 37.36
N GLY A 3 -36.09 28.95 37.33
CA GLY A 3 -35.83 29.78 36.16
C GLY A 3 -35.13 28.98 35.06
N PHE A 4 -35.69 29.07 33.86
CA PHE A 4 -35.16 28.52 32.61
C PHE A 4 -33.97 29.41 32.18
N ILE A 5 -32.75 28.87 32.19
CA ILE A 5 -31.59 29.56 31.61
C ILE A 5 -31.55 29.19 30.13
N ASP A 6 -31.90 30.17 29.30
CA ASP A 6 -31.71 30.13 27.85
C ASP A 6 -30.20 30.15 27.54
N ARG A 7 -29.69 29.04 26.97
CA ARG A 7 -28.29 28.87 26.55
C ARG A 7 -28.10 29.13 25.05
N SER A 8 -28.89 30.00 24.43
CA SER A 8 -28.76 30.30 22.99
C SER A 8 -27.74 31.38 22.64
N GLN A 9 -26.83 31.75 23.55
CA GLN A 9 -25.80 32.77 23.31
C GLN A 9 -24.40 32.26 23.66
N GLU A 10 -23.85 31.33 22.86
CA GLU A 10 -22.42 30.99 22.91
C GLU A 10 -21.92 30.37 21.59
N THR A 11 -22.01 31.13 20.49
CA THR A 11 -21.27 30.82 19.26
C THR A 11 -20.58 32.07 18.73
N SER A 12 -19.55 32.52 19.44
CA SER A 12 -18.55 33.43 18.87
C SER A 12 -17.19 33.14 19.47
N GLY A 13 -16.69 31.93 19.19
CA GLY A 13 -15.27 31.66 19.37
C GLY A 13 -14.45 32.61 18.47
N PRO A 14 -13.23 33.00 18.88
CA PRO A 14 -12.42 34.02 18.20
C PRO A 14 -11.91 33.58 16.81
N TYR A 15 -12.26 32.37 16.36
CA TYR A 15 -11.78 31.78 15.13
C TYR A 15 -12.89 31.72 14.08
N PRO A 16 -12.72 32.38 12.92
CA PRO A 16 -13.67 32.32 11.83
C PRO A 16 -13.54 30.97 11.09
N LEU A 17 -14.21 29.93 11.60
CA LEU A 17 -14.29 28.60 11.00
C LEU A 17 -14.88 28.63 9.58
N ASP A 18 -15.69 29.64 9.29
CA ASP A 18 -16.34 29.91 8.01
C ASP A 18 -15.38 30.36 6.90
N LYS A 19 -14.15 30.79 7.25
CA LYS A 19 -13.14 31.26 6.28
C LYS A 19 -12.02 30.27 6.02
N MET A 20 -12.05 29.10 6.66
CA MET A 20 -11.01 28.06 6.58
C MET A 20 -11.26 27.01 5.49
N VAL A 21 -12.05 27.33 4.46
CA VAL A 21 -12.15 26.49 3.25
C VAL A 21 -10.96 26.81 2.32
N GLY A 22 -9.75 26.63 2.83
CA GLY A 22 -8.50 26.85 2.12
C GLY A 22 -8.04 25.58 1.41
N SER A 23 -8.03 25.62 0.08
CA SER A 23 -7.32 24.73 -0.86
C SER A 23 -6.93 23.33 -0.36
N ARG A 24 -7.69 22.31 -0.80
CA ARG A 24 -7.33 20.87 -0.71
C ARG A 24 -6.09 20.53 -1.55
N ARG A 25 -4.94 21.15 -1.31
CA ARG A 25 -3.66 20.63 -1.83
C ARG A 25 -3.35 19.38 -1.03
N GLY A 26 -3.83 18.27 -1.60
CA GLY A 26 -4.10 17.03 -0.90
C GLY A 26 -2.89 16.45 -0.19
N PHE A 27 -3.17 15.92 0.99
CA PHE A 27 -2.34 14.97 1.68
C PHE A 27 -2.05 13.78 0.73
N ARG A 28 -0.94 13.83 -0.02
CA ARG A 28 -0.47 12.73 -0.87
C ARG A 28 0.78 12.11 -0.26
N PRO A 29 0.66 10.94 0.40
CA PRO A 29 1.79 10.27 1.05
C PRO A 29 2.65 9.51 0.03
N GLU A 30 3.10 10.19 -1.04
CA GLU A 30 4.16 9.67 -1.91
C GLU A 30 5.50 10.21 -1.41
N ILE A 31 6.22 9.40 -0.63
CA ILE A 31 7.58 9.73 -0.20
C ILE A 31 8.61 9.25 -1.21
N ASP A 32 9.46 10.20 -1.59
CA ASP A 32 10.75 9.93 -2.18
C ASP A 32 11.73 9.48 -1.08
N PHE A 33 11.78 8.17 -0.86
CA PHE A 33 12.61 7.57 0.19
C PHE A 33 14.12 7.78 -0.02
N SER A 34 14.56 8.24 -1.20
CA SER A 34 15.96 8.57 -1.45
C SER A 34 16.49 9.69 -0.53
N LYS A 35 15.58 10.46 0.08
CA LYS A 35 15.89 11.59 0.97
C LYS A 35 15.92 11.26 2.46
N GLU A 36 15.51 10.05 2.85
CA GLU A 36 15.33 9.65 4.27
C GLU A 36 16.63 9.14 4.93
N GLY A 37 17.76 9.08 4.20
CA GLY A 37 19.06 8.64 4.73
C GLY A 37 19.09 7.21 5.30
N ARG A 38 17.99 6.46 5.16
CA ARG A 38 17.77 5.11 5.66
C ARG A 38 17.12 4.27 4.57
N ILE A 39 17.41 2.98 4.57
CA ILE A 39 16.80 2.04 3.63
C ILE A 39 15.34 1.82 4.05
N PRO A 40 14.36 2.00 3.14
CA PRO A 40 12.96 1.76 3.44
C PRO A 40 12.71 0.29 3.81
N PRO A 41 11.69 -0.01 4.62
CA PRO A 41 11.25 -1.38 4.86
C PRO A 41 10.92 -2.10 3.55
N CYS A 42 11.70 -3.12 3.22
CA CYS A 42 11.52 -3.96 2.04
C CYS A 42 11.89 -5.41 2.31
N ALA A 43 11.40 -6.32 1.48
CA ALA A 43 11.75 -7.76 1.48
C ALA A 43 11.73 -8.23 0.02
N VAL A 44 12.72 -7.78 -0.76
CA VAL A 44 12.75 -7.94 -2.22
C VAL A 44 12.87 -9.40 -2.62
N ASP A 45 13.58 -10.20 -1.83
CA ASP A 45 13.63 -11.65 -1.91
C ASP A 45 12.23 -12.27 -1.79
N VAL A 46 11.45 -11.86 -0.80
CA VAL A 46 10.08 -12.37 -0.61
C VAL A 46 9.13 -11.91 -1.72
N GLU A 47 9.33 -10.71 -2.27
CA GLU A 47 8.60 -10.26 -3.46
C GLU A 47 8.83 -11.20 -4.65
N GLN A 48 10.07 -11.67 -4.86
CA GLN A 48 10.37 -12.62 -5.92
C GLN A 48 9.66 -13.96 -5.70
N GLU A 49 9.62 -14.43 -4.44
CA GLU A 49 8.88 -15.65 -4.08
C GLU A 49 7.39 -15.53 -4.41
N VAL A 50 6.74 -14.39 -4.11
CA VAL A 50 5.31 -14.18 -4.43
C VAL A 50 5.07 -14.24 -5.94
N LEU A 51 5.90 -13.54 -6.73
CA LEU A 51 5.77 -13.54 -8.19
C LEU A 51 6.04 -14.93 -8.79
N GLY A 52 7.07 -15.62 -8.29
CA GLY A 52 7.41 -16.97 -8.71
C GLY A 52 6.30 -17.98 -8.39
N CYS A 53 5.69 -17.89 -7.19
CA CYS A 53 4.52 -18.70 -6.82
C CYS A 53 3.37 -18.54 -7.81
N ILE A 54 3.05 -17.30 -8.19
CA ILE A 54 1.98 -17.00 -9.15
C ILE A 54 2.32 -17.54 -10.55
N LEU A 55 3.57 -17.41 -10.99
CA LEU A 55 4.02 -17.94 -12.28
C LEU A 55 3.99 -19.47 -12.33
N LEU A 56 4.29 -20.13 -11.22
CA LEU A 56 4.24 -21.58 -11.09
C LEU A 56 2.80 -22.10 -11.07
N GLN A 57 1.91 -21.41 -10.34
CA GLN A 57 0.50 -21.75 -10.19
C GLN A 57 -0.34 -20.48 -10.33
N GLY A 58 -0.87 -20.23 -11.53
CA GLY A 58 -1.58 -18.99 -11.86
C GLY A 58 -2.78 -18.68 -10.97
N ASP A 59 -3.44 -19.71 -10.42
CA ASP A 59 -4.56 -19.57 -9.46
C ASP A 59 -4.13 -19.02 -8.10
N ALA A 60 -2.84 -19.10 -7.75
CA ALA A 60 -2.28 -18.51 -6.53
C ALA A 60 -2.49 -16.99 -6.45
N ILE A 61 -2.67 -16.32 -7.58
CA ILE A 61 -2.92 -14.87 -7.62
C ILE A 61 -4.18 -14.47 -6.84
N GLU A 62 -5.21 -15.32 -6.81
CA GLU A 62 -6.45 -15.03 -6.08
C GLU A 62 -6.19 -14.92 -4.58
N ARG A 63 -5.44 -15.88 -4.02
CA ARG A 63 -5.01 -15.87 -2.62
C ARG A 63 -4.16 -14.65 -2.29
N VAL A 64 -3.26 -14.27 -3.19
CA VAL A 64 -2.43 -13.05 -3.02
C VAL A 64 -3.29 -11.80 -3.01
N ILE A 65 -4.21 -11.63 -3.97
CA ILE A 65 -5.12 -10.47 -4.03
C ILE A 65 -5.95 -10.37 -2.74
N GLN A 66 -6.47 -11.49 -2.24
CA GLN A 66 -7.23 -11.52 -0.98
C GLN A 66 -6.40 -11.02 0.22
N VAL A 67 -5.11 -11.37 0.30
CA VAL A 67 -4.21 -10.89 1.36
C VAL A 67 -3.84 -9.41 1.17
N LEU A 68 -3.54 -8.98 -0.06
CA LEU A 68 -3.05 -7.64 -0.32
C LEU A 68 -4.16 -6.57 -0.29
N GLY A 69 -5.40 -6.96 -0.61
CA GLY A 69 -6.58 -6.10 -0.59
C GLY A 69 -6.51 -4.97 -1.63
N GLU A 70 -7.09 -3.83 -1.31
CA GLU A 70 -7.19 -2.67 -2.21
C GLU A 70 -5.83 -2.09 -2.63
N ASP A 71 -4.78 -2.30 -1.82
CA ASP A 71 -3.44 -1.79 -2.10
C ASP A 71 -2.60 -2.71 -3.00
N ALA A 72 -3.17 -3.80 -3.53
CA ALA A 72 -2.41 -4.88 -4.17
C ALA A 72 -1.44 -4.39 -5.26
N ASP A 73 -1.81 -3.35 -6.01
CA ASP A 73 -1.00 -2.79 -7.08
C ASP A 73 0.17 -1.90 -6.59
N MET A 74 0.25 -1.57 -5.30
CA MET A 74 1.30 -0.71 -4.71
C MET A 74 2.19 -1.41 -3.68
N VAL A 75 1.83 -2.62 -3.23
CA VAL A 75 2.51 -3.33 -2.13
C VAL A 75 3.99 -3.65 -2.43
N PHE A 76 4.34 -3.91 -3.68
CA PHE A 76 5.72 -4.24 -4.07
C PHE A 76 6.63 -3.00 -3.98
N TYR A 77 7.78 -3.15 -3.33
CA TYR A 77 8.82 -2.14 -3.21
C TYR A 77 9.60 -1.98 -4.51
N ASP A 78 10.11 -3.08 -5.07
CA ASP A 78 10.85 -3.01 -6.34
C ASP A 78 9.87 -2.64 -7.46
N ILE A 79 10.20 -1.58 -8.20
CA ILE A 79 9.35 -1.07 -9.27
C ILE A 79 9.12 -2.12 -10.35
N ARG A 80 10.11 -2.95 -10.65
CA ARG A 80 10.02 -4.02 -11.64
C ARG A 80 9.02 -5.07 -11.17
N HIS A 81 9.11 -5.48 -9.90
CA HIS A 81 8.16 -6.43 -9.32
C HIS A 81 6.73 -5.88 -9.29
N ARG A 82 6.57 -4.59 -8.96
CA ARG A 82 5.28 -3.91 -9.02
C ARG A 82 4.69 -3.92 -10.43
N THR A 83 5.50 -3.60 -11.44
CA THR A 83 5.08 -3.64 -12.85
C THR A 83 4.67 -5.05 -13.27
N ILE A 84 5.46 -6.06 -12.90
CA ILE A 84 5.15 -7.48 -13.16
C ILE A 84 3.81 -7.85 -12.53
N PHE A 85 3.61 -7.56 -11.24
CA PHE A 85 2.36 -7.88 -10.55
C PHE A 85 1.15 -7.16 -11.17
N LYS A 86 1.30 -5.89 -11.56
CA LYS A 86 0.24 -5.16 -12.28
C LYS A 86 -0.14 -5.84 -13.60
N ALA A 87 0.83 -6.36 -14.35
CA ALA A 87 0.56 -7.13 -15.56
C ALA A 87 -0.18 -8.44 -15.25
N MET A 88 0.22 -9.16 -14.19
CA MET A 88 -0.51 -10.34 -13.71
C MET A 88 -1.96 -10.02 -13.31
N LEU A 89 -2.19 -8.89 -12.62
CA LEU A 89 -3.53 -8.42 -12.30
C LEU A 89 -4.37 -8.14 -13.56
N ARG A 90 -3.78 -7.53 -14.60
CA ARG A 90 -4.49 -7.27 -15.86
C ARG A 90 -4.93 -8.58 -16.54
N LEU A 91 -4.04 -9.57 -16.59
CA LEU A 91 -4.36 -10.91 -17.10
C LEU A 91 -5.50 -11.56 -16.31
N TYR A 92 -5.36 -11.57 -14.98
CA TYR A 92 -6.36 -12.14 -14.08
C TYR A 92 -7.74 -11.46 -14.22
N MET A 93 -7.78 -10.13 -14.31
CA MET A 93 -9.02 -9.38 -14.54
C MET A 93 -9.69 -9.70 -15.88
N ARG A 94 -8.89 -10.02 -16.92
CA ARG A 94 -9.40 -10.50 -18.22
C ARG A 94 -9.69 -12.00 -18.24
N ARG A 95 -9.52 -12.70 -17.11
CA ARG A 95 -9.63 -14.17 -16.99
C ARG A 95 -8.71 -14.91 -17.96
N GLU A 96 -7.57 -14.32 -18.26
CA GLU A 96 -6.50 -14.95 -19.02
C GLU A 96 -5.59 -15.73 -18.06
N ALA A 97 -4.93 -16.78 -18.55
CA ALA A 97 -3.96 -17.51 -17.77
C ALA A 97 -2.82 -16.56 -17.33
N VAL A 98 -2.31 -16.77 -16.11
CA VAL A 98 -1.16 -16.05 -15.60
C VAL A 98 0.01 -17.03 -15.56
N ASP A 99 0.79 -17.02 -16.63
CA ASP A 99 1.97 -17.88 -16.82
C ASP A 99 3.08 -17.09 -17.54
N LEU A 100 4.25 -17.72 -17.73
CA LEU A 100 5.41 -17.05 -18.31
C LEU A 100 5.15 -16.47 -19.71
N VAL A 101 4.41 -17.18 -20.56
CA VAL A 101 4.16 -16.76 -21.95
C VAL A 101 3.18 -15.60 -21.98
N THR A 102 2.02 -15.78 -21.34
CA THR A 102 0.96 -14.77 -21.28
C THR A 102 1.42 -13.48 -20.61
N LEU A 103 2.22 -13.59 -19.54
CA LEU A 103 2.82 -12.44 -18.87
C LEU A 103 3.84 -11.71 -19.72
N SER A 104 4.73 -12.43 -20.41
CA SER A 104 5.72 -11.83 -21.29
C SER A 104 5.06 -11.08 -22.44
N ASP A 105 4.01 -11.65 -23.03
CA ASP A 105 3.23 -11.02 -24.08
C ASP A 105 2.47 -9.78 -23.56
N GLU A 106 1.87 -9.85 -22.38
CA GLU A 106 1.21 -8.70 -21.76
C GLU A 106 2.19 -7.56 -21.48
N LEU A 107 3.36 -7.85 -20.92
CA LEU A 107 4.40 -6.85 -20.66
C LEU A 107 4.94 -6.25 -21.96
N LYS A 108 5.10 -7.07 -23.00
CA LYS A 108 5.55 -6.61 -24.32
C LYS A 108 4.53 -5.69 -24.98
N ARG A 109 3.25 -6.05 -24.94
CA ARG A 109 2.13 -5.24 -25.47
C ARG A 109 2.04 -3.86 -24.82
N ASN A 110 2.45 -3.74 -23.57
CA ASN A 110 2.45 -2.48 -22.83
C ASN A 110 3.82 -1.76 -22.84
N GLU A 111 4.80 -2.24 -23.61
CA GLU A 111 6.17 -1.69 -23.65
C GLU A 111 6.89 -1.69 -22.29
N GLU A 112 6.50 -2.61 -21.40
CA GLU A 112 7.02 -2.75 -20.03
C GLU A 112 8.10 -3.85 -19.90
N LEU A 113 8.18 -4.78 -20.86
CA LEU A 113 9.02 -5.99 -20.77
C LEU A 113 10.50 -5.67 -20.53
N GLU A 114 11.09 -4.77 -21.30
CA GLU A 114 12.50 -4.41 -21.15
C GLU A 114 12.77 -3.72 -19.80
N ARG A 115 11.79 -2.95 -19.30
CA ARG A 115 11.90 -2.22 -18.02
C ARG A 115 11.95 -3.17 -16.82
N VAL A 116 11.39 -4.37 -16.96
CA VAL A 116 11.41 -5.39 -15.91
C VAL A 116 12.56 -6.39 -16.06
N GLY A 117 13.48 -6.20 -17.01
CA GLY A 117 14.63 -7.10 -17.23
C GLY A 117 14.41 -8.19 -18.28
N GLY A 118 13.34 -8.08 -19.08
CA GLY A 118 13.05 -8.98 -20.18
C GLY A 118 12.60 -10.38 -19.76
N ASN A 119 12.45 -11.26 -20.76
CA ASN A 119 11.99 -12.64 -20.55
C ASN A 119 12.88 -13.44 -19.59
N TYR A 120 14.18 -13.14 -19.56
CA TYR A 120 15.13 -13.81 -18.67
C TYR A 120 14.76 -13.61 -17.20
N HIS A 121 14.44 -12.37 -16.79
CA HIS A 121 14.09 -12.10 -15.39
C HIS A 121 12.78 -12.79 -14.99
N ILE A 122 11.77 -12.81 -15.87
CA ILE A 122 10.51 -13.51 -15.61
C ILE A 122 10.75 -15.02 -15.46
N ALA A 123 11.58 -15.61 -16.33
CA ALA A 123 11.95 -17.01 -16.23
C ALA A 123 12.73 -17.32 -14.94
N GLU A 124 13.60 -16.42 -14.51
CA GLU A 124 14.33 -16.55 -13.24
C GLU A 124 13.36 -16.59 -12.05
N LEU A 125 12.36 -15.71 -12.00
CA LEU A 125 11.33 -15.69 -10.95
C LEU A 125 10.56 -17.01 -10.88
N SER A 126 10.16 -17.55 -12.04
CA SER A 126 9.43 -18.83 -12.10
C SER A 126 10.26 -20.02 -11.60
N ASN A 127 11.59 -19.97 -11.73
CA ASN A 127 12.49 -21.07 -11.35
C ASN A 127 12.95 -21.01 -9.89
N LYS A 128 12.72 -19.89 -9.17
CA LYS A 128 13.11 -19.74 -7.76
C LYS A 128 12.25 -20.56 -6.80
N VAL A 129 11.02 -20.89 -7.21
CA VAL A 129 10.01 -21.44 -6.32
C VAL A 129 9.68 -22.87 -6.72
N ALA A 130 9.68 -23.79 -5.74
CA ALA A 130 9.29 -25.19 -5.96
C ALA A 130 7.80 -25.45 -5.71
N THR A 131 7.11 -24.59 -4.96
CA THR A 131 5.69 -24.73 -4.59
C THR A 131 5.04 -23.38 -4.25
N ALA A 132 3.76 -23.20 -4.60
CA ALA A 132 2.99 -22.03 -4.20
C ALA A 132 2.17 -22.24 -2.90
N ALA A 133 2.46 -23.28 -2.12
CA ALA A 133 1.73 -23.59 -0.89
C ALA A 133 1.74 -22.41 0.11
N ASN A 134 2.89 -21.75 0.27
CA ASN A 134 3.10 -20.69 1.27
C ASN A 134 2.90 -19.26 0.73
N VAL A 135 2.32 -19.10 -0.46
CA VAL A 135 2.21 -17.77 -1.11
C VAL A 135 1.49 -16.73 -0.26
N GLU A 136 0.47 -17.13 0.53
CA GLU A 136 -0.26 -16.24 1.43
C GLU A 136 0.65 -15.69 2.54
N TYR A 137 1.52 -16.53 3.08
CA TYR A 137 2.49 -16.12 4.09
C TYR A 137 3.50 -15.11 3.52
N TYR A 138 3.99 -15.33 2.30
CA TYR A 138 4.87 -14.38 1.62
C TYR A 138 4.15 -13.06 1.30
N ALA A 139 2.88 -13.11 0.88
CA ALA A 139 2.03 -11.95 0.67
C ALA A 139 1.83 -11.13 1.96
N ILE A 140 1.66 -11.80 3.11
CA ILE A 140 1.56 -11.16 4.44
C ILE A 140 2.84 -10.35 4.74
N ILE A 141 4.02 -10.93 4.52
CA ILE A 141 5.30 -10.26 4.78
C ILE A 141 5.44 -8.99 3.94
N ILE A 142 5.20 -9.06 2.63
CA ILE A 142 5.36 -7.88 1.75
C ILE A 142 4.32 -6.80 2.07
N LYS A 143 3.09 -7.19 2.46
CA LYS A 143 2.06 -6.26 2.93
C LYS A 143 2.49 -5.57 4.21
N GLU A 144 3.08 -6.30 5.16
CA GLU A 144 3.62 -5.70 6.38
C GLU A 144 4.69 -4.64 6.07
N LYS A 145 5.64 -4.95 5.16
CA LYS A 145 6.65 -3.97 4.72
C LYS A 145 6.02 -2.75 4.06
N TYR A 146 5.00 -2.94 3.23
CA TYR A 146 4.24 -1.85 2.63
C TYR A 146 3.55 -0.97 3.68
N LEU A 147 2.93 -1.55 4.72
CA LEU A 147 2.30 -0.79 5.79
C LEU A 147 3.31 0.03 6.59
N TYR A 148 4.51 -0.51 6.88
CA TYR A 148 5.59 0.30 7.48
C TYR A 148 5.99 1.47 6.57
N ARG A 149 6.12 1.26 5.26
CA ARG A 149 6.42 2.34 4.31
C ARG A 149 5.33 3.41 4.31
N ARG A 150 4.05 3.02 4.32
CA ARG A 150 2.92 3.97 4.43
C ARG A 150 2.96 4.76 5.73
N LEU A 151 3.28 4.11 6.85
CA LEU A 151 3.35 4.78 8.15
C LEU A 151 4.48 5.82 8.17
N ILE A 152 5.65 5.47 7.62
CA ILE A 152 6.74 6.44 7.41
C ILE A 152 6.26 7.57 6.50
N SER A 153 5.52 7.25 5.43
CA SER A 153 4.95 8.25 4.53
C SER A 153 4.09 9.31 5.23
N VAL A 154 3.17 8.84 6.07
CA VAL A 154 2.31 9.71 6.87
C VAL A 154 3.14 10.54 7.86
N ALA A 155 4.09 9.92 8.56
CA ALA A 155 4.89 10.58 9.60
C ALA A 155 5.75 11.73 9.04
N THR A 156 6.49 11.50 7.94
CA THR A 156 7.31 12.56 7.34
C THR A 156 6.44 13.66 6.75
N GLN A 157 5.29 13.32 6.17
CA GLN A 157 4.37 14.32 5.64
C GLN A 157 3.81 15.23 6.74
N VAL A 158 3.36 14.65 7.85
CA VAL A 158 2.90 15.40 9.03
C VAL A 158 4.03 16.28 9.57
N SER A 159 5.23 15.73 9.70
CA SER A 159 6.40 16.49 10.15
C SER A 159 6.70 17.68 9.24
N LYS A 160 6.68 17.47 7.91
CA LYS A 160 6.90 18.53 6.91
C LYS A 160 5.84 19.63 7.00
N LEU A 161 4.56 19.26 7.05
CA LEU A 161 3.45 20.22 7.11
C LEU A 161 3.41 20.99 8.43
N SER A 162 3.95 20.43 9.51
CA SER A 162 4.03 21.09 10.81
C SER A 162 4.98 22.30 10.84
N TYR A 163 5.88 22.43 9.86
CA TYR A 163 6.70 23.64 9.67
C TYR A 163 5.99 24.72 8.84
N ASP A 164 4.89 24.38 8.16
CA ASP A 164 4.12 25.31 7.33
C ASP A 164 3.01 25.96 8.15
N GLN A 165 3.24 27.19 8.60
CA GLN A 165 2.29 27.96 9.40
C GLN A 165 1.07 28.47 8.60
N SER A 166 1.00 28.20 7.28
CA SER A 166 -0.19 28.51 6.47
C SER A 166 -1.28 27.44 6.56
N VAL A 167 -0.98 26.27 7.13
CA VAL A 167 -1.91 25.16 7.32
C VAL A 167 -2.51 25.24 8.73
N ASP A 168 -3.83 25.10 8.85
CA ASP A 168 -4.48 25.00 10.17
C ASP A 168 -4.06 23.71 10.89
N VAL A 169 -3.72 23.83 12.18
CA VAL A 169 -3.20 22.72 12.98
C VAL A 169 -4.26 21.63 13.21
N PHE A 170 -5.54 21.98 13.33
CA PHE A 170 -6.61 21.00 13.54
C PHE A 170 -6.93 20.26 12.24
N ASP A 171 -6.90 20.96 11.10
CA ASP A 171 -7.00 20.31 9.80
C ASP A 171 -5.87 19.31 9.56
N LEU A 172 -4.64 19.64 9.97
CA LEU A 172 -3.50 18.72 9.87
C LEU A 172 -3.68 17.47 10.76
N VAL A 173 -4.16 17.65 12.00
CA VAL A 173 -4.42 16.53 12.93
C VAL A 173 -5.52 15.61 12.39
N GLU A 174 -6.60 16.17 11.85
CA GLU A 174 -7.70 15.40 11.26
C GLU A 174 -7.20 14.58 10.06
N GLN A 175 -6.44 15.20 9.15
CA GLN A 175 -5.87 14.51 7.98
C GLN A 175 -4.91 13.39 8.39
N ALA A 176 -4.02 13.64 9.36
CA ALA A 176 -3.12 12.63 9.88
C ALA A 176 -3.89 11.44 10.48
N SER A 177 -4.94 11.72 11.25
CA SER A 177 -5.78 10.70 11.91
C SER A 177 -6.49 9.83 10.88
N GLN A 178 -7.06 10.43 9.83
CA GLN A 178 -7.71 9.68 8.75
C GLN A 178 -6.73 8.72 8.05
N GLU A 179 -5.49 9.14 7.84
CA GLU A 179 -4.50 8.32 7.13
C GLU A 179 -3.95 7.18 7.99
N VAL A 180 -3.71 7.43 9.28
CA VAL A 180 -3.39 6.36 10.24
C VAL A 180 -4.56 5.37 10.35
N PHE A 181 -5.80 5.86 10.35
CA PHE A 181 -6.98 5.00 10.36
C PHE A 181 -7.08 4.12 9.10
N LYS A 182 -6.78 4.66 7.90
CA LYS A 182 -6.69 3.86 6.66
C LYS A 182 -5.64 2.76 6.76
N ILE A 183 -4.47 3.05 7.32
CA ILE A 183 -3.43 2.04 7.57
C ILE A 183 -3.94 0.94 8.51
N SER A 184 -4.65 1.32 9.59
CA SER A 184 -5.23 0.35 10.53
C SER A 184 -6.28 -0.55 9.87
N GLN A 185 -7.06 -0.04 8.91
CA GLN A 185 -8.03 -0.86 8.17
C GLN A 185 -7.36 -1.76 7.12
N ALA A 186 -6.26 -1.28 6.52
CA ALA A 186 -5.44 -2.06 5.57
C ALA A 186 -4.56 -3.12 6.26
N GLY A 187 -4.49 -3.08 7.60
CA GLY A 187 -3.77 -4.06 8.41
C GLY A 187 -4.36 -5.45 8.26
N ILE A 188 -3.49 -6.44 8.08
CA ILE A 188 -3.87 -7.85 8.16
C ILE A 188 -4.36 -8.05 9.59
N LYS A 189 -5.64 -8.41 9.78
CA LYS A 189 -6.12 -8.89 11.08
C LYS A 189 -5.19 -10.02 11.49
N LYS A 190 -4.29 -9.74 12.43
CA LYS A 190 -3.42 -10.74 13.04
C LYS A 190 -4.34 -11.89 13.46
N LYS A 191 -4.29 -13.04 12.78
CA LYS A 191 -4.56 -14.32 13.44
C LYS A 191 -3.38 -14.55 14.40
N ALA A 192 -3.30 -13.73 15.43
CA ALA A 192 -2.38 -13.91 16.55
C ALA A 192 -3.22 -14.47 17.69
N SER A 193 -3.45 -15.79 17.68
CA SER A 193 -3.89 -16.51 18.88
C SER A 193 -3.76 -18.03 18.86
N ASP A 194 -3.37 -18.71 17.77
CA ASP A 194 -3.53 -20.19 17.74
C ASP A 194 -2.21 -21.00 17.60
N ILE A 195 -1.02 -20.40 17.75
CA ILE A 195 0.25 -21.14 17.63
C ILE A 195 1.14 -21.10 18.90
N ILE A 196 0.79 -20.33 19.94
CA ILE A 196 1.47 -20.41 21.25
C ILE A 196 0.56 -21.09 22.28
N GLY A 197 0.05 -22.26 21.88
CA GLY A 197 -0.82 -23.11 22.68
C GLY A 197 -0.47 -24.58 22.50
N LEU A 198 0.83 -24.91 22.61
CA LEU A 198 1.36 -26.25 22.85
C LEU A 198 2.61 -26.11 23.72
#